data_AF-A0A1Y4CPT5-F1
#
_entry.id   AF-A0A1Y4CPT5-F1
#
_cell.length_a   1.000
_cell.length_b   1.000
_cell.length_c   1.000
_cell.angle_alpha   90.00
_cell.angle_beta   90.00
_cell.angle_gamma   90.00
#
_symmetry.space_group_name_H-M   'P 1'
#
loop_
_entity.id
_entity.type
_entity.pdbx_description
1 polymer ?
#
loop_
_entity_poly.entity_id
_entity_poly.type
_entity_poly.pdbx_seq_one_letter_code
_entity_poly.pdbx_strand_id
1 'polypeptide(L)'
;MPAKTRVTSIPSRVATSCVEELAASHPELGETVDVCVSTQGARHYVRSCRVHLMTGSYPVGSFWRISASAVVVSPELAFLQSARDLDDDLLAAFGYELCGLYAREGEGRDGFVNCPALTSVARVAAYLDRLEELRRARGQGLPPGLAKARRALGRVRDRAASPGEAITSMVLTSPRVLGGFGLPPAKLNVCVHLRSSTAELFGIDSFVCDLSWDEGPVVEFQGGHHKLRSRAAYDRRKGNVLGADNRTVIQVDAAMLGRQDRMEEVAKSVGRGLGIRWREPSKTIRTRQMNLRKKLLVDLGR
;
A
#
# COMPACT_ATOMS: atom_id res chain seq x y z
N MET A 1 6.15 -21.15 9.12
CA MET A 1 5.62 -20.29 8.04
C MET A 1 4.21 -20.74 7.68
N PRO A 2 3.29 -19.82 7.36
CA PRO A 2 1.92 -20.17 6.97
C PRO A 2 1.91 -21.11 5.76
N ALA A 3 1.02 -22.10 5.77
CA ALA A 3 0.89 -23.09 4.70
C ALA A 3 -0.40 -22.88 3.89
N LYS A 4 -0.32 -23.01 2.56
CA LYS A 4 -1.51 -22.96 1.70
C LYS A 4 -2.48 -24.08 2.08
N THR A 5 -3.78 -23.75 2.11
CA THR A 5 -4.83 -24.73 2.34
C THR A 5 -5.67 -24.95 1.09
N ARG A 6 -6.40 -26.08 1.07
CA ARG A 6 -7.50 -26.33 0.10
C ARG A 6 -8.85 -25.84 0.63
N VAL A 7 -8.87 -25.12 1.76
CA VAL A 7 -10.11 -24.58 2.32
C VAL A 7 -10.64 -23.52 1.36
N THR A 8 -11.94 -23.58 1.07
CA THR A 8 -12.63 -22.68 0.13
C THR A 8 -13.91 -22.09 0.74
N SER A 9 -14.11 -22.27 2.04
CA SER A 9 -15.30 -21.86 2.78
C SER A 9 -14.95 -21.47 4.21
N ILE A 10 -15.72 -20.54 4.77
CA ILE A 10 -15.55 -20.03 6.12
C ILE A 10 -16.30 -20.93 7.11
N PRO A 11 -15.73 -21.23 8.28
CA PRO A 11 -16.38 -22.10 9.24
C PRO A 11 -17.72 -21.51 9.72
N SER A 12 -18.67 -22.40 10.01
CA SER A 12 -19.97 -21.99 10.53
C SER A 12 -19.91 -21.57 11.98
N ARG A 13 -18.82 -21.86 12.72
CA ARG A 13 -18.57 -21.46 14.11
C ARG A 13 -17.08 -21.24 14.35
N VAL A 14 -16.74 -20.37 15.29
CA VAL A 14 -15.40 -20.20 15.83
C VAL A 14 -15.49 -20.54 17.32
N ALA A 15 -14.60 -21.40 17.82
CA ALA A 15 -14.56 -21.77 19.23
C ALA A 15 -13.75 -20.74 20.02
N THR A 16 -14.29 -20.27 21.15
CA THR A 16 -13.62 -19.29 22.02
C THR A 16 -12.23 -19.77 22.45
N SER A 17 -12.09 -21.05 22.81
CA SER A 17 -10.80 -21.64 23.22
C SER A 17 -9.72 -21.54 22.13
N CYS A 18 -10.08 -21.67 20.84
CA CYS A 18 -9.13 -21.51 19.74
C CYS A 18 -8.68 -20.05 19.59
N VAL A 19 -9.56 -19.08 19.89
CA VAL A 19 -9.18 -17.66 19.81
C VAL A 19 -8.31 -17.28 21.01
N GLU A 20 -8.62 -17.78 22.20
CA GLU A 20 -7.78 -17.58 23.40
C GLU A 20 -6.38 -18.18 23.21
N GLU A 21 -6.29 -19.40 22.66
CA GLU A 21 -5.02 -20.05 22.30
C GLU A 21 -4.23 -19.22 21.28
N LEU A 22 -4.91 -18.70 20.25
CA LEU A 22 -4.28 -17.87 19.22
C LEU A 22 -3.76 -16.56 19.81
N ALA A 23 -4.56 -15.86 20.60
CA ALA A 23 -4.17 -14.60 21.23
C ALA A 23 -3.01 -14.80 22.22
N ALA A 24 -3.01 -15.91 22.98
CA ALA A 24 -1.90 -16.26 23.86
C ALA A 24 -0.60 -16.57 23.09
N SER A 25 -0.72 -17.20 21.91
CA SER A 25 0.43 -17.55 21.06
C SER A 25 0.94 -16.39 20.22
N HIS A 26 0.11 -15.36 20.00
CA HIS A 26 0.41 -14.18 19.18
C HIS A 26 0.01 -12.88 19.89
N PRO A 27 0.76 -12.47 20.94
CA PRO A 27 0.48 -11.23 21.67
C PRO A 27 0.49 -9.98 20.78
N GLU A 28 1.17 -10.03 19.63
CA GLU A 28 1.23 -8.96 18.63
C GLU A 28 -0.12 -8.67 17.95
N LEU A 29 -1.12 -9.56 18.05
CA LEU A 29 -2.46 -9.33 17.49
C LEU A 29 -3.28 -8.30 18.27
N GLY A 30 -2.82 -7.89 19.45
CA GLY A 30 -3.51 -6.92 20.30
C GLY A 30 -4.68 -7.51 21.09
N GLU A 31 -5.50 -6.63 21.66
CA GLU A 31 -6.58 -7.00 22.59
C GLU A 31 -7.82 -7.57 21.90
N THR A 32 -8.00 -7.31 20.60
CA THR A 32 -9.18 -7.74 19.84
C THR A 32 -8.76 -8.37 18.51
N VAL A 33 -9.28 -9.57 18.21
CA VAL A 33 -9.02 -10.29 16.96
C VAL A 33 -10.27 -10.30 16.07
N ASP A 34 -10.10 -10.02 14.79
CA ASP A 34 -11.16 -10.18 13.79
C ASP A 34 -11.30 -11.65 13.37
N VAL A 35 -12.51 -12.20 13.51
CA VAL A 35 -12.83 -13.59 13.14
C VAL A 35 -13.99 -13.66 12.16
N CYS A 36 -14.01 -14.67 11.30
CA CYS A 36 -15.03 -14.80 10.25
C CYS A 36 -15.91 -16.04 10.47
N VAL A 37 -17.22 -15.89 10.30
CA VAL A 37 -18.21 -16.98 10.35
C VAL A 37 -19.09 -16.97 9.11
N SER A 38 -19.57 -18.14 8.68
CA SER A 38 -20.40 -18.26 7.47
C SER A 38 -21.91 -18.22 7.70
N THR A 39 -22.38 -18.17 8.95
CA THR A 39 -23.82 -18.13 9.26
C THR A 39 -24.17 -17.03 10.26
N GLN A 40 -25.34 -16.41 10.08
CA GLN A 40 -25.81 -15.33 10.96
C GLN A 40 -26.01 -15.80 12.40
N GLY A 41 -26.54 -17.01 12.59
CA GLY A 41 -26.74 -17.60 13.92
C GLY A 41 -25.44 -17.88 14.67
N ALA A 42 -24.30 -17.90 13.97
CA ALA A 42 -22.99 -18.04 14.57
C ALA A 42 -22.27 -16.71 14.84
N ARG A 43 -22.90 -15.57 14.51
CA ARG A 43 -22.46 -14.25 14.94
C ARG A 43 -22.82 -14.01 16.41
N HIS A 44 -22.41 -14.94 17.26
CA HIS A 44 -22.53 -14.84 18.70
C HIS A 44 -21.38 -14.00 19.26
N TYR A 45 -21.55 -13.49 20.47
CA TYR A 45 -20.48 -12.80 21.17
C TYR A 45 -19.37 -13.80 21.50
N VAL A 46 -18.16 -13.51 21.01
CA VAL A 46 -16.92 -14.16 21.43
C VAL A 46 -16.09 -13.07 22.10
N ARG A 47 -15.63 -13.31 23.34
CA ARG A 47 -14.85 -12.34 24.11
C ARG A 47 -13.61 -11.93 23.31
N SER A 48 -13.27 -10.65 23.35
CA SER A 48 -12.07 -10.11 22.67
C SER A 48 -12.03 -10.37 21.16
N CYS A 49 -13.20 -10.52 20.51
CA CYS A 49 -13.30 -10.75 19.08
C CYS A 49 -14.29 -9.81 18.41
N ARG A 50 -13.95 -9.38 17.18
CA ARG A 50 -14.91 -8.80 16.25
C ARG A 50 -15.33 -9.88 15.25
N VAL A 51 -16.61 -10.27 15.29
CA VAL A 51 -17.13 -11.35 14.43
C VAL A 51 -17.73 -10.80 13.14
N HIS A 52 -17.17 -11.23 12.01
CA HIS A 52 -17.58 -10.86 10.65
C HIS A 52 -18.37 -11.99 9.98
N LEU A 53 -19.58 -11.68 9.53
CA LEU A 53 -20.31 -12.57 8.65
C LEU A 53 -19.71 -12.54 7.25
N MET A 54 -19.40 -13.72 6.73
CA MET A 54 -18.87 -13.90 5.39
C MET A 54 -19.38 -15.18 4.74
N THR A 55 -20.19 -15.01 3.70
CA THR A 55 -20.93 -16.10 3.07
C THR A 55 -20.38 -16.45 1.69
N GLY A 56 -20.73 -17.64 1.21
CA GLY A 56 -20.43 -18.13 -0.13
C GLY A 56 -19.03 -18.74 -0.31
N SER A 57 -18.68 -19.03 -1.55
CA SER A 57 -17.48 -19.79 -1.91
C SER A 57 -16.28 -18.87 -2.14
N TYR A 58 -15.07 -19.37 -1.90
CA TYR A 58 -13.82 -18.65 -2.10
C TYR A 58 -12.83 -19.48 -2.93
N PRO A 59 -12.00 -18.86 -3.78
CA PRO A 59 -10.96 -19.57 -4.52
C PRO A 59 -9.97 -20.32 -3.61
N VAL A 60 -9.36 -21.38 -4.12
CA VAL A 60 -8.22 -22.01 -3.44
C VAL A 60 -7.10 -20.97 -3.26
N GLY A 61 -6.51 -20.93 -2.06
CA GLY A 61 -5.49 -19.95 -1.69
C GLY A 61 -6.02 -18.71 -0.95
N SER A 62 -7.34 -18.59 -0.76
CA SER A 62 -7.95 -17.57 0.10
C SER A 62 -7.62 -17.73 1.59
N PHE A 63 -7.18 -18.92 1.98
CA PHE A 63 -6.99 -19.29 3.39
C PHE A 63 -5.65 -20.01 3.59
N TRP A 64 -4.93 -19.60 4.63
CA TRP A 64 -3.59 -20.06 4.99
C TRP A 64 -3.55 -20.57 6.42
N ARG A 65 -3.01 -21.77 6.62
CA ARG A 65 -2.90 -22.38 7.94
C ARG A 65 -1.71 -21.80 8.69
N ILE A 66 -1.92 -21.34 9.91
CA ILE A 66 -0.86 -20.83 10.79
C ILE A 66 -0.57 -21.77 11.97
N SER A 67 -1.56 -22.55 12.41
CA SER A 67 -1.43 -23.59 13.43
C SER A 67 -2.35 -24.78 13.14
N ALA A 68 -2.39 -25.78 14.01
CA ALA A 68 -3.36 -26.88 13.89
C ALA A 68 -4.81 -26.40 14.02
N SER A 69 -5.05 -25.37 14.84
CA SER A 69 -6.37 -24.84 15.19
C SER A 69 -6.74 -23.54 14.44
N ALA A 70 -5.79 -22.88 13.76
CA ALA A 70 -6.01 -21.55 13.18
C ALA A 70 -5.62 -21.41 11.70
N VAL A 71 -6.47 -20.65 10.99
CA VAL A 71 -6.35 -20.32 9.57
C VAL A 71 -6.59 -18.83 9.41
N VAL A 72 -5.72 -18.15 8.65
CA VAL A 72 -5.82 -16.72 8.32
C VAL A 72 -6.25 -16.56 6.86
N VAL A 73 -6.81 -15.41 6.55
CA VAL A 73 -7.12 -15.03 5.17
C VAL A 73 -5.86 -14.65 4.40
N SER A 74 -5.85 -14.85 3.09
CA SER A 74 -4.76 -14.35 2.25
C SER A 74 -4.74 -12.82 2.22
N PRO A 75 -3.59 -12.18 1.93
CA PRO A 75 -3.50 -10.72 1.77
C PRO A 75 -4.52 -10.17 0.76
N GLU A 76 -4.79 -10.90 -0.31
CA GLU A 76 -5.75 -10.49 -1.35
C GLU A 76 -7.20 -10.52 -0.83
N LEU A 77 -7.55 -11.49 0.01
CA LEU A 77 -8.86 -11.54 0.67
C LEU A 77 -8.97 -10.48 1.76
N ALA A 78 -7.91 -10.27 2.55
CA ALA A 78 -7.85 -9.22 3.56
C ALA A 78 -8.11 -7.84 2.94
N PHE A 79 -7.46 -7.52 1.82
CA PHE A 79 -7.70 -6.27 1.08
C PHE A 79 -9.19 -6.09 0.71
N LEU A 80 -9.84 -7.14 0.22
CA LEU A 80 -11.27 -7.10 -0.10
C LEU A 80 -12.14 -6.90 1.16
N GLN A 81 -11.83 -7.59 2.25
CA GLN A 81 -12.57 -7.47 3.50
C GLN A 81 -12.49 -6.06 4.07
N SER A 82 -11.29 -5.47 4.09
CA SER A 82 -11.04 -4.11 4.58
C SER A 82 -11.82 -3.05 3.79
N ALA A 83 -12.28 -3.35 2.57
CA ALA A 83 -13.12 -2.44 1.79
C ALA A 83 -14.49 -2.14 2.43
N ARG A 84 -14.92 -2.93 3.43
CA ARG A 84 -16.14 -2.65 4.20
C ARG A 84 -15.93 -1.55 5.23
N ASP A 85 -14.77 -1.52 5.86
CA ASP A 85 -14.51 -0.69 7.03
C ASP A 85 -13.67 0.54 6.68
N LEU A 86 -12.81 0.43 5.68
CA LEU A 86 -11.97 1.54 5.21
C LEU A 86 -12.68 2.38 4.15
N ASP A 87 -12.43 3.68 4.19
CA ASP A 87 -12.72 4.57 3.07
C ASP A 87 -11.77 4.30 1.89
N ASP A 88 -12.06 4.86 0.73
CA ASP A 88 -11.28 4.64 -0.48
C ASP A 88 -9.78 4.90 -0.29
N ASP A 89 -9.42 6.02 0.34
CA ASP A 89 -8.03 6.46 0.51
C ASP A 89 -7.26 5.55 1.47
N LEU A 90 -7.88 5.22 2.60
CA LEU A 90 -7.27 4.29 3.56
C LEU A 90 -7.19 2.86 3.02
N LEU A 91 -8.15 2.45 2.18
CA LEU A 91 -8.07 1.17 1.50
C LEU A 91 -6.91 1.15 0.50
N ALA A 92 -6.68 2.24 -0.25
CA ALA A 92 -5.53 2.35 -1.12
C ALA A 92 -4.21 2.33 -0.32
N ALA A 93 -4.15 3.06 0.80
CA ALA A 93 -3.01 3.03 1.73
C ALA A 93 -2.70 1.61 2.24
N PHE A 94 -3.72 0.87 2.67
CA PHE A 94 -3.57 -0.53 3.07
C PHE A 94 -3.06 -1.40 1.90
N GLY A 95 -3.53 -1.14 0.69
CA GLY A 95 -3.00 -1.78 -0.52
C GLY A 95 -1.51 -1.51 -0.75
N TYR A 96 -1.04 -0.28 -0.50
CA TYR A 96 0.38 0.07 -0.58
C TYR A 96 1.22 -0.70 0.43
N GLU A 97 0.73 -0.93 1.64
CA GLU A 97 1.42 -1.73 2.65
C GLU A 97 1.48 -3.21 2.24
N LEU A 98 0.35 -3.80 1.82
CA LEU A 98 0.31 -5.21 1.39
C LEU A 98 1.22 -5.49 0.17
N CYS A 99 1.34 -4.53 -0.74
CA CYS A 99 2.15 -4.62 -1.96
C CYS A 99 3.55 -3.99 -1.79
N GLY A 100 3.84 -3.43 -0.63
CA GLY A 100 5.04 -2.66 -0.31
C GLY A 100 6.14 -3.51 0.30
N LEU A 101 7.29 -2.88 0.55
CA LEU A 101 8.45 -3.45 1.21
C LEU A 101 8.56 -2.98 2.68
N TYR A 102 7.42 -2.68 3.29
CA TYR A 102 7.30 -2.28 4.69
C TYR A 102 6.04 -2.86 5.33
N ALA A 103 6.10 -2.99 6.65
CA ALA A 103 4.93 -3.22 7.51
C ALA A 103 4.99 -2.22 8.65
N ARG A 104 3.84 -1.61 9.00
CA ARG A 104 3.77 -0.74 10.16
C ARG A 104 3.83 -1.55 11.43
N GLU A 105 4.42 -0.99 12.48
CA GLU A 105 4.33 -1.61 13.79
C GLU A 105 2.88 -1.56 14.30
N GLY A 106 2.49 -2.54 15.13
CA GLY A 106 1.11 -2.71 15.61
C GLY A 106 0.57 -1.51 16.41
N GLU A 107 -0.71 -1.56 16.75
CA GLU A 107 -1.40 -0.46 17.45
C GLU A 107 -0.61 0.09 18.64
N GLY A 108 -0.45 1.42 18.68
CA GLY A 108 0.24 2.12 19.77
C GLY A 108 1.76 2.21 19.65
N ARG A 109 2.35 1.73 18.55
CA ARG A 109 3.77 1.92 18.25
C ARG A 109 3.93 2.81 17.02
N ASP A 110 4.78 3.84 17.16
CA ASP A 110 5.17 4.67 16.04
C ASP A 110 6.34 4.00 15.31
N GLY A 111 6.22 3.83 13.99
CA GLY A 111 7.28 3.26 13.16
C GLY A 111 6.84 2.15 12.20
N PHE A 112 7.83 1.67 11.46
CA PHE A 112 7.67 0.60 10.48
C PHE A 112 8.96 -0.19 10.37
N VAL A 113 8.84 -1.41 9.85
CA VAL A 113 9.97 -2.28 9.53
C VAL A 113 9.97 -2.58 8.03
N ASN A 114 11.17 -2.71 7.45
CA ASN A 114 11.28 -3.19 6.08
C ASN A 114 11.10 -4.71 6.03
N CYS A 115 10.21 -5.17 5.15
CA CYS A 115 9.93 -6.59 4.95
C CYS A 115 9.59 -6.88 3.48
N PRO A 116 9.65 -8.15 3.02
CA PRO A 116 9.15 -8.49 1.70
C PRO A 116 7.64 -8.22 1.56
N ALA A 117 7.20 -7.87 0.35
CA ALA A 117 5.78 -7.68 0.06
C ALA A 117 4.97 -8.96 0.26
N LEU A 118 3.80 -8.83 0.90
CA LEU A 118 2.89 -9.96 1.13
C LEU A 118 2.18 -10.37 -0.16
N THR A 119 1.94 -9.42 -1.06
CA THR A 119 1.33 -9.65 -2.37
C THR A 119 1.79 -8.60 -3.39
N SER A 120 1.08 -8.48 -4.50
CA SER A 120 1.27 -7.40 -5.49
C SER A 120 -0.08 -6.98 -6.06
N VAL A 121 -0.12 -5.80 -6.69
CA VAL A 121 -1.30 -5.28 -7.37
C VAL A 121 -1.85 -6.30 -8.37
N ALA A 122 -0.97 -6.94 -9.15
CA ALA A 122 -1.35 -7.97 -10.12
C ALA A 122 -1.99 -9.20 -9.46
N ARG A 123 -1.46 -9.64 -8.32
CA ARG A 123 -2.01 -10.79 -7.58
C ARG A 123 -3.36 -10.49 -6.94
N VAL A 124 -3.53 -9.28 -6.39
CA VAL A 124 -4.83 -8.85 -5.85
C VAL A 124 -5.85 -8.79 -6.98
N ALA A 125 -5.53 -8.18 -8.12
CA ALA A 125 -6.43 -8.11 -9.28
C ALA A 125 -6.86 -9.52 -9.75
N ALA A 126 -5.90 -10.41 -9.99
CA ALA A 126 -6.16 -11.78 -10.40
C ALA A 126 -6.98 -12.57 -9.36
N TYR A 127 -6.79 -12.30 -8.07
CA TYR A 127 -7.62 -12.90 -7.03
C TYR A 127 -9.08 -12.42 -7.09
N LEU A 128 -9.30 -11.11 -7.26
CA LEU A 128 -10.65 -10.56 -7.39
C LEU A 128 -11.37 -11.13 -8.62
N ASP A 129 -10.66 -11.28 -9.74
CA ASP A 129 -11.20 -11.87 -10.97
C ASP A 129 -11.64 -13.33 -10.76
N ARG A 130 -10.77 -14.16 -10.16
CA ARG A 130 -11.11 -15.57 -9.84
C ARG A 130 -12.26 -15.71 -8.86
N LEU A 131 -12.33 -14.82 -7.87
CA LEU A 131 -13.44 -14.82 -6.90
C LEU A 131 -14.75 -14.49 -7.60
N GLU A 132 -14.75 -13.48 -8.46
CA GLU A 132 -15.91 -13.05 -9.23
C GLU A 132 -16.39 -14.14 -10.19
N GLU A 133 -15.48 -14.77 -10.93
CA GLU A 133 -15.76 -15.90 -11.82
C GLU A 133 -16.38 -17.08 -11.04
N LEU A 134 -15.75 -17.49 -9.93
CA LEU A 134 -16.25 -18.59 -9.08
C LEU A 134 -17.66 -18.31 -8.56
N ARG A 135 -17.92 -17.07 -8.12
CA ARG A 135 -19.23 -16.66 -7.59
C ARG A 135 -20.29 -16.73 -8.67
N ARG A 136 -20.01 -16.22 -9.86
CA ARG A 136 -20.92 -16.29 -11.01
C ARG A 136 -21.20 -17.73 -11.43
N ALA A 137 -20.17 -18.56 -11.57
CA ALA A 137 -20.31 -19.97 -11.94
C ALA A 137 -21.19 -20.76 -10.95
N ARG A 138 -21.28 -20.31 -9.69
CA ARG A 138 -22.10 -20.92 -8.64
C ARG A 138 -23.43 -20.22 -8.39
N GLY A 139 -23.79 -19.21 -9.18
CA GLY A 139 -25.01 -18.42 -8.98
C GLY A 139 -25.03 -17.65 -7.64
N GLN A 140 -23.86 -17.32 -7.10
CA GLN A 140 -23.72 -16.64 -5.80
C GLN A 140 -23.54 -15.14 -5.99
N GLY A 141 -24.10 -14.35 -5.06
CA GLY A 141 -23.89 -12.90 -5.03
C GLY A 141 -22.42 -12.52 -4.85
N LEU A 142 -22.04 -11.40 -5.47
CA LEU A 142 -20.70 -10.83 -5.35
C LEU A 142 -20.47 -10.30 -3.92
N PRO A 143 -19.25 -10.44 -3.39
CA PRO A 143 -18.93 -9.97 -2.05
C PRO A 143 -19.09 -8.44 -1.94
N PRO A 144 -19.61 -7.93 -0.82
CA PRO A 144 -19.69 -6.50 -0.57
C PRO A 144 -18.28 -5.88 -0.61
N GLY A 145 -18.18 -4.66 -1.13
CA GLY A 145 -16.90 -3.95 -1.23
C GLY A 145 -16.06 -4.28 -2.47
N LEU A 146 -16.44 -5.26 -3.31
CA LEU A 146 -15.68 -5.62 -4.52
C LEU A 146 -15.41 -4.42 -5.45
N ALA A 147 -16.43 -3.59 -5.70
CA ALA A 147 -16.28 -2.40 -6.54
C ALA A 147 -15.35 -1.34 -5.90
N LYS A 148 -15.42 -1.18 -4.57
CA LYS A 148 -14.52 -0.28 -3.83
C LYS A 148 -13.08 -0.81 -3.87
N ALA A 149 -12.88 -2.11 -3.65
CA ALA A 149 -11.58 -2.75 -3.72
C ALA A 149 -10.93 -2.56 -5.10
N ARG A 150 -11.65 -2.80 -6.21
CA ARG A 150 -11.12 -2.55 -7.56
C ARG A 150 -10.73 -1.09 -7.79
N ARG A 151 -11.59 -0.16 -7.36
CA ARG A 151 -11.32 1.29 -7.50
C ARG A 151 -10.10 1.72 -6.69
N ALA A 152 -9.97 1.26 -5.45
CA ALA A 152 -8.81 1.55 -4.60
C ALA A 152 -7.54 0.94 -5.19
N LEU A 153 -7.59 -0.32 -5.63
CA LEU A 153 -6.46 -1.05 -6.22
C LEU A 153 -5.87 -0.32 -7.44
N GLY A 154 -6.70 0.34 -8.26
CA GLY A 154 -6.23 1.15 -9.39
C GLY A 154 -5.27 2.29 -9.02
N ARG A 155 -5.27 2.71 -7.75
CA ARG A 155 -4.36 3.75 -7.21
C ARG A 155 -3.14 3.20 -6.49
N VAL A 156 -3.11 1.89 -6.22
CA VAL A 156 -2.01 1.22 -5.50
C VAL A 156 -0.84 0.98 -6.44
N ARG A 157 0.37 1.11 -5.93
CA ARG A 157 1.60 0.72 -6.65
C ARG A 157 2.39 -0.24 -5.77
N ASP A 158 3.06 -1.18 -6.42
CA ASP A 158 3.93 -2.12 -5.73
C ASP A 158 5.19 -1.40 -5.21
N ARG A 159 5.79 -1.99 -4.17
CA ARG A 159 7.16 -1.72 -3.72
C ARG A 159 7.41 -0.35 -3.08
N ALA A 160 6.42 0.36 -2.53
CA ALA A 160 6.73 1.42 -1.56
C ALA A 160 7.57 0.82 -0.41
N ALA A 161 8.71 1.40 -0.04
CA ALA A 161 9.57 0.86 1.01
C ALA A 161 9.41 1.56 2.37
N SER A 162 8.52 2.55 2.44
CA SER A 162 8.14 3.22 3.67
C SER A 162 6.74 3.84 3.56
N PRO A 163 6.09 4.16 4.70
CA PRO A 163 4.86 4.93 4.69
C PRO A 163 5.03 6.28 3.98
N GLY A 164 6.17 6.96 4.15
CA GLY A 164 6.44 8.25 3.51
C GLY A 164 6.46 8.18 1.98
N GLU A 165 7.03 7.12 1.41
CA GLU A 165 7.01 6.88 -0.03
C GLU A 165 5.61 6.56 -0.54
N ALA A 166 4.84 5.74 0.18
CA ALA A 166 3.45 5.46 -0.15
C ALA A 166 2.61 6.74 -0.18
N ILE A 167 2.72 7.58 0.85
CA ILE A 167 2.05 8.89 0.92
C ILE A 167 2.48 9.78 -0.24
N THR A 168 3.77 9.87 -0.53
CA THR A 168 4.31 10.68 -1.62
C THR A 168 3.73 10.24 -2.97
N SER A 169 3.72 8.93 -3.25
CA SER A 169 3.13 8.38 -4.46
C SER A 169 1.63 8.68 -4.55
N MET A 170 0.89 8.46 -3.47
CA MET A 170 -0.56 8.71 -3.43
C MET A 170 -0.88 10.19 -3.66
N VAL A 171 -0.14 11.11 -3.03
CA VAL A 171 -0.34 12.56 -3.17
C VAL A 171 -0.02 13.02 -4.59
N LEU A 172 1.09 12.56 -5.17
CA LEU A 172 1.50 12.99 -6.52
C LEU A 172 0.59 12.41 -7.62
N THR A 173 0.25 11.12 -7.51
CA THR A 173 -0.33 10.37 -8.64
C THR A 173 -1.84 10.15 -8.55
N SER A 174 -2.46 10.31 -7.38
CA SER A 174 -3.93 10.17 -7.29
C SER A 174 -4.63 11.23 -8.16
N PRO A 175 -5.82 10.91 -8.73
CA PRO A 175 -6.61 11.88 -9.47
C PRO A 175 -6.88 13.16 -8.66
N ARG A 176 -6.89 14.31 -9.32
CA ARG A 176 -7.17 15.61 -8.67
C ARG A 176 -8.52 15.65 -7.97
N VAL A 177 -9.52 14.98 -8.56
CA VAL A 177 -10.86 14.86 -7.96
C VAL A 177 -10.86 14.06 -6.66
N LEU A 178 -9.84 13.24 -6.41
CA LEU A 178 -9.62 12.49 -5.17
C LEU A 178 -8.57 13.15 -4.27
N GLY A 179 -8.09 14.35 -4.60
CA GLY A 179 -7.12 15.09 -3.78
C GLY A 179 -5.65 14.81 -4.11
N GLY A 180 -5.31 14.09 -5.17
CA GLY A 180 -3.91 14.07 -5.62
C GLY A 180 -3.56 15.24 -6.54
N PHE A 181 -2.34 15.25 -7.08
CA PHE A 181 -1.93 16.19 -8.13
C PHE A 181 -2.24 15.69 -9.55
N GLY A 182 -2.66 14.43 -9.70
CA GLY A 182 -3.05 13.83 -10.97
C GLY A 182 -1.88 13.63 -11.93
N LEU A 183 -0.67 13.44 -11.41
CA LEU A 183 0.47 13.06 -12.24
C LEU A 183 0.35 11.59 -12.68
N PRO A 184 0.99 11.21 -13.79
CA PRO A 184 1.07 9.82 -14.21
C PRO A 184 1.56 8.89 -13.08
N PRO A 185 1.14 7.62 -13.08
CA PRO A 185 1.66 6.61 -12.17
C PRO A 185 3.18 6.57 -12.10
N ALA A 186 3.74 6.61 -10.89
CA ALA A 186 5.17 6.36 -10.66
C ALA A 186 5.44 4.86 -10.43
N LYS A 187 6.66 4.42 -10.72
CA LYS A 187 7.20 3.13 -10.28
C LYS A 187 8.02 3.34 -9.01
N LEU A 188 7.82 2.50 -8.00
CA LEU A 188 8.51 2.64 -6.71
C LEU A 188 9.59 1.60 -6.50
N ASN A 189 10.72 2.01 -5.92
CA ASN A 189 11.87 1.17 -5.62
C ASN A 189 12.23 0.22 -6.77
N VAL A 190 12.22 0.75 -8.00
CA VAL A 190 12.64 0.03 -9.20
C VAL A 190 14.03 0.51 -9.62
N CYS A 191 14.72 -0.37 -10.35
CA CYS A 191 16.00 -0.06 -10.96
C CYS A 191 15.80 0.93 -12.11
N VAL A 192 16.41 2.11 -12.00
CA VAL A 192 16.50 3.11 -13.06
C VAL A 192 17.85 2.94 -13.73
N HIS A 193 17.84 2.39 -14.94
CA HIS A 193 19.03 2.22 -15.75
C HIS A 193 19.48 3.56 -16.33
N LEU A 194 20.78 3.81 -16.27
CA LEU A 194 21.41 4.97 -16.88
C LEU A 194 21.61 4.74 -18.37
N ARG A 195 21.75 5.83 -19.13
CA ARG A 195 22.20 5.73 -20.53
C ARG A 195 23.64 5.25 -20.58
N SER A 196 23.99 4.51 -21.63
CA SER A 196 25.33 3.90 -21.79
C SER A 196 26.47 4.91 -21.59
N SER A 197 26.36 6.12 -22.17
CA SER A 197 27.36 7.18 -22.00
C SER A 197 27.56 7.61 -20.54
N THR A 198 26.48 7.68 -19.77
CA THR A 198 26.53 8.05 -18.35
C THR A 198 27.08 6.89 -17.52
N ALA A 199 26.65 5.67 -17.83
CA ALA A 199 27.10 4.46 -17.15
C ALA A 199 28.63 4.26 -17.30
N GLU A 200 29.15 4.42 -18.51
CA GLU A 200 30.58 4.36 -18.80
C GLU A 200 31.36 5.46 -18.09
N LEU A 201 30.85 6.69 -18.08
CA LEU A 201 31.52 7.84 -17.45
C LEU A 201 31.67 7.67 -15.92
N PHE A 202 30.65 7.13 -15.25
CA PHE A 202 30.60 7.05 -13.79
C PHE A 202 30.88 5.65 -13.21
N GLY A 203 30.97 4.63 -14.06
CA GLY A 203 31.20 3.22 -13.66
C GLY A 203 30.04 2.62 -12.85
N ILE A 204 28.80 3.04 -13.12
CA ILE A 204 27.58 2.55 -12.43
C ILE A 204 26.48 2.42 -13.47
N ASP A 205 25.79 1.28 -13.53
CA ASP A 205 24.76 1.05 -14.56
C ASP A 205 23.37 1.59 -14.17
N SER A 206 23.08 1.71 -12.87
CA SER A 206 21.73 2.01 -12.40
C SER A 206 21.66 2.43 -10.93
N PHE A 207 20.51 2.99 -10.55
CA PHE A 207 20.13 3.24 -9.16
C PHE A 207 18.73 2.72 -8.86
N VAL A 208 18.51 2.26 -7.62
CA VAL A 208 17.15 2.11 -7.10
C VAL A 208 16.67 3.46 -6.62
N CYS A 209 15.51 3.89 -7.11
CA CYS A 209 14.91 5.18 -6.77
C CYS A 209 13.54 4.99 -6.14
N ASP A 210 13.20 5.83 -5.16
CA ASP A 210 11.98 5.68 -4.38
C ASP A 210 10.74 5.84 -5.24
N LEU A 211 10.71 6.87 -6.09
CA LEU A 211 9.71 7.08 -7.12
C LEU A 211 10.39 7.48 -8.43
N SER A 212 10.03 6.81 -9.52
CA SER A 212 10.57 7.11 -10.84
C SER A 212 9.49 7.04 -11.93
N TRP A 213 9.70 7.85 -12.96
CA TRP A 213 9.02 7.76 -14.25
C TRP A 213 10.09 7.47 -15.29
N ASP A 214 9.81 6.57 -16.24
CA ASP A 214 10.78 5.95 -17.16
C ASP A 214 11.99 6.81 -17.54
N GLU A 215 11.91 7.60 -18.62
CA GLU A 215 12.94 8.60 -18.99
C GLU A 215 12.71 9.96 -18.30
N GLY A 216 11.97 9.95 -17.19
CA GLY A 216 11.46 11.14 -16.52
C GLY A 216 12.20 11.51 -15.23
N PRO A 217 11.59 12.39 -14.41
CA PRO A 217 12.14 12.79 -13.13
C PRO A 217 12.17 11.63 -12.14
N VAL A 218 13.00 11.80 -11.12
CA VAL A 218 13.11 10.90 -9.97
C VAL A 218 12.75 11.70 -8.71
N VAL A 219 11.97 11.09 -7.83
CA VAL A 219 11.66 11.64 -6.51
C VAL A 219 12.28 10.74 -5.44
N GLU A 220 13.05 11.34 -4.53
CA GLU A 220 13.71 10.67 -3.41
C GLU A 220 13.10 11.17 -2.10
N PHE A 221 12.56 10.25 -1.30
CA PHE A 221 12.00 10.53 0.00
C PHE A 221 13.07 10.47 1.10
N GLN A 222 13.21 11.57 1.83
CA GLN A 222 14.19 11.73 2.90
C GLN A 222 13.52 11.46 4.25
N GLY A 223 13.54 10.19 4.68
CA GLY A 223 13.05 9.77 5.99
C GLY A 223 13.95 10.20 7.16
N GLY A 224 13.41 10.19 8.38
CA GLY A 224 14.12 10.61 9.60
C GLY A 224 15.16 9.61 10.15
N HIS A 225 15.19 8.38 9.65
CA HIS A 225 16.01 7.30 10.24
C HIS A 225 17.46 7.31 9.70
N HIS A 226 18.37 7.78 10.57
CA HIS A 226 19.83 7.72 10.50
C HIS A 226 20.51 8.46 9.34
N LYS A 227 20.82 9.75 9.61
CA LYS A 227 21.84 10.56 8.93
C LYS A 227 23.25 10.06 9.29
N LEU A 228 23.62 8.88 8.84
CA LEU A 228 25.04 8.51 8.78
C LEU A 228 25.70 9.37 7.69
N ARG A 229 26.85 10.00 8.00
CA ARG A 229 27.59 10.86 7.04
C ARG A 229 27.89 10.16 5.71
N SER A 230 28.01 8.82 5.71
CA SER A 230 28.20 8.00 4.51
C SER A 230 26.99 8.01 3.56
N ARG A 231 25.75 8.06 4.08
CA ARG A 231 24.54 8.17 3.26
C ARG A 231 24.45 9.52 2.53
N ALA A 232 24.81 10.62 3.20
CA ALA A 232 24.80 11.95 2.58
C ALA A 232 25.81 12.11 1.42
N ALA A 233 26.93 11.38 1.44
CA ALA A 233 27.87 11.34 0.31
C ALA A 233 27.32 10.50 -0.84
N TYR A 234 26.71 9.36 -0.54
CA TYR A 234 26.04 8.51 -1.53
C TYR A 234 24.89 9.25 -2.23
N ASP A 235 24.00 9.90 -1.49
CA ASP A 235 22.85 10.62 -2.04
C ASP A 235 23.27 11.78 -2.93
N ARG A 236 24.34 12.51 -2.55
CA ARG A 236 24.93 13.55 -3.41
C ARG A 236 25.50 12.96 -4.70
N ARG A 237 26.23 11.84 -4.62
CA ARG A 237 26.75 11.16 -5.81
C ARG A 237 25.61 10.70 -6.72
N LYS A 238 24.59 10.05 -6.16
CA LYS A 238 23.39 9.61 -6.90
C LYS A 238 22.72 10.78 -7.61
N GLY A 239 22.54 11.90 -6.93
CA GLY A 239 22.00 13.14 -7.52
C GLY A 239 22.83 13.65 -8.70
N ASN A 240 24.15 13.70 -8.55
CA ASN A 240 25.05 14.14 -9.63
C ASN A 240 25.00 13.22 -10.85
N VAL A 241 25.02 11.90 -10.63
CA VAL A 241 25.00 10.91 -11.73
C VAL A 241 23.66 10.93 -12.46
N LEU A 242 22.54 10.95 -11.74
CA LEU A 242 21.22 11.07 -12.36
C LEU A 242 21.04 12.41 -13.09
N GLY A 243 21.59 13.50 -12.55
CA GLY A 243 21.62 14.79 -13.23
C GLY A 243 22.39 14.75 -14.55
N ALA A 244 23.56 14.10 -14.57
CA ALA A 244 24.34 13.87 -15.79
C ALA A 244 23.61 12.96 -16.80
N ASP A 245 22.74 12.07 -16.32
CA ASP A 245 21.82 11.26 -17.13
C ASP A 245 20.61 12.06 -17.67
N ASN A 246 20.60 13.39 -17.51
CA ASN A 246 19.49 14.30 -17.81
C ASN A 246 18.19 13.97 -17.04
N ARG A 247 18.30 13.43 -15.82
CA ARG A 247 17.16 13.21 -14.93
C ARG A 247 17.07 14.32 -13.90
N THR A 248 15.87 14.86 -13.73
CA THR A 248 15.57 15.79 -12.64
C THR A 248 15.39 15.02 -11.36
N VAL A 249 16.26 15.22 -10.37
CA VAL A 249 16.15 14.63 -9.03
C VAL A 249 15.46 15.61 -8.09
N ILE A 250 14.36 15.18 -7.47
CA ILE A 250 13.54 15.99 -6.56
C ILE A 250 13.52 15.32 -5.20
N GLN A 251 13.96 16.04 -4.17
CA GLN A 251 13.96 15.53 -2.81
C GLN A 251 12.68 15.96 -2.07
N VAL A 252 12.06 15.02 -1.37
CA VAL A 252 10.85 15.25 -0.57
C VAL A 252 11.11 14.76 0.84
N ASP A 253 10.86 15.58 1.86
CA ASP A 253 10.94 15.16 3.26
C ASP A 253 9.55 15.16 3.92
N ALA A 254 9.49 14.65 5.15
CA ALA A 254 8.26 14.61 5.93
C ALA A 254 7.66 16.02 6.22
N ALA A 255 8.50 17.06 6.33
CA ALA A 255 8.03 18.42 6.58
C ALA A 255 7.37 19.01 5.32
N MET A 256 7.88 18.71 4.13
CA MET A 256 7.26 19.06 2.86
C MET A 256 5.92 18.37 2.69
N LEU A 257 5.80 17.09 3.04
CA LEU A 257 4.51 16.39 3.07
C LEU A 257 3.50 17.08 3.99
N GLY A 258 3.91 17.74 5.06
CA GLY A 258 2.99 18.53 5.90
C GLY A 258 2.38 19.75 5.19
N ARG A 259 3.00 20.24 4.11
CA ARG A 259 2.77 21.59 3.56
C ARG A 259 2.21 21.57 2.13
N GLN A 260 1.09 22.26 1.92
CA GLN A 260 0.40 22.31 0.62
C GLN A 260 1.23 23.03 -0.45
N ASP A 261 1.82 24.16 -0.09
CA ASP A 261 2.66 24.98 -0.96
C ASP A 261 3.90 24.19 -1.42
N ARG A 262 4.56 23.49 -0.49
CA ARG A 262 5.73 22.65 -0.79
C ARG A 262 5.40 21.48 -1.70
N MET A 263 4.32 20.77 -1.41
CA MET A 263 3.92 19.66 -2.30
C MET A 263 3.47 20.13 -3.68
N GLU A 264 2.98 21.36 -3.81
CA GLU A 264 2.70 21.95 -5.11
C GLU A 264 3.99 22.29 -5.88
N GLU A 265 5.03 22.81 -5.22
CA GLU A 265 6.36 23.01 -5.82
C GLU A 265 6.95 21.68 -6.32
N VAL A 266 6.83 20.61 -5.52
CA VAL A 266 7.23 19.25 -5.90
C VAL A 266 6.44 18.79 -7.12
N ALA A 267 5.11 18.87 -7.09
CA ALA A 267 4.25 18.43 -8.18
C ALA A 267 4.48 19.23 -9.48
N LYS A 268 4.75 20.53 -9.39
CA LYS A 268 5.14 21.39 -10.52
C LYS A 268 6.48 20.95 -11.12
N SER A 269 7.45 20.62 -10.26
CA SER A 269 8.79 20.17 -10.68
C SER A 269 8.72 18.81 -11.37
N VAL A 270 8.00 17.85 -10.79
CA VAL A 270 7.75 16.53 -11.43
C VAL A 270 6.99 16.73 -12.74
N GLY A 271 5.91 17.52 -12.74
CA GLY A 271 5.12 17.80 -13.93
C GLY A 271 5.94 18.40 -15.07
N ARG A 272 6.85 19.34 -14.76
CA ARG A 272 7.79 19.90 -15.74
C ARG A 272 8.72 18.82 -16.31
N GLY A 273 9.29 17.97 -15.46
CA GLY A 273 10.13 16.84 -15.90
C GLY A 273 9.40 15.83 -16.78
N LEU A 274 8.07 15.73 -16.63
CA LEU A 274 7.21 14.88 -17.45
C LEU A 274 6.65 15.57 -18.70
N GLY A 275 7.02 16.83 -18.97
CA GLY A 275 6.46 17.60 -20.08
C GLY A 275 4.97 17.96 -19.91
N ILE A 276 4.45 17.89 -18.69
CA ILE A 276 3.03 18.14 -18.40
C ILE A 276 2.80 19.62 -18.19
N ARG A 277 1.86 20.19 -18.96
CA ARG A 277 1.40 21.57 -18.75
C ARG A 277 0.66 21.67 -17.42
N TRP A 278 1.19 22.50 -16.52
CA TRP A 278 0.56 22.75 -15.23
C TRP A 278 -0.79 23.47 -15.38
N ARG A 279 -1.78 23.01 -14.62
CA ARG A 279 -3.08 23.67 -14.46
C ARG A 279 -3.27 24.01 -12.99
N GLU A 280 -3.55 25.28 -12.70
CA GLU A 280 -3.77 25.73 -11.34
C GLU A 280 -5.03 25.07 -10.73
N PRO A 281 -4.92 24.44 -9.55
CA PRO A 281 -6.07 23.81 -8.91
C PRO A 281 -7.05 24.86 -8.37
N SER A 282 -8.34 24.62 -8.58
CA SER A 282 -9.41 25.42 -7.96
C SER A 282 -9.40 25.28 -6.43
N LYS A 283 -10.11 26.18 -5.74
CA LYS A 283 -10.27 26.11 -4.27
C LYS A 283 -10.73 24.73 -3.80
N THR A 284 -11.73 24.15 -4.46
CA THR A 284 -12.26 22.82 -4.15
C THR A 284 -11.20 21.72 -4.29
N ILE A 285 -10.39 21.77 -5.35
CA ILE A 285 -9.32 20.78 -5.55
C ILE A 285 -8.23 20.96 -4.49
N ARG A 286 -7.84 22.19 -4.15
CA ARG A 286 -6.86 22.48 -3.08
C ARG A 286 -7.36 21.93 -1.73
N THR A 287 -8.63 22.13 -1.38
CA THR A 287 -9.22 21.54 -0.16
C THR A 287 -9.13 20.02 -0.17
N ARG A 288 -9.45 19.35 -1.29
CA ARG A 288 -9.32 17.89 -1.41
C ARG A 288 -7.87 17.44 -1.24
N GLN A 289 -6.91 18.17 -1.80
CA GLN A 289 -5.47 17.88 -1.64
C GLN A 289 -5.01 17.95 -0.19
N MET A 290 -5.44 18.98 0.53
CA MET A 290 -5.17 19.13 1.96
C MET A 290 -5.80 17.99 2.76
N ASN A 291 -7.05 17.63 2.46
CA ASN A 291 -7.77 16.58 3.18
C ASN A 291 -7.18 15.19 2.95
N LEU A 292 -6.84 14.82 1.70
CA LEU A 292 -6.16 13.57 1.39
C LEU A 292 -4.86 13.47 2.18
N ARG A 293 -4.01 14.50 2.08
CA ARG A 293 -2.70 14.49 2.71
C ARG A 293 -2.77 14.46 4.23
N LYS A 294 -3.68 15.24 4.83
CA LYS A 294 -3.92 15.22 6.28
C LYS A 294 -4.37 13.83 6.74
N LYS A 295 -5.29 13.21 6.02
CA LYS A 295 -5.77 11.86 6.33
C LYS A 295 -4.63 10.84 6.29
N LEU A 296 -3.87 10.82 5.19
CA LEU A 296 -2.77 9.88 5.02
C LEU A 296 -1.65 10.09 6.06
N LEU A 297 -1.31 11.34 6.40
CA LEU A 297 -0.31 11.62 7.43
C LEU A 297 -0.77 11.22 8.83
N VAL A 298 -2.06 11.34 9.14
CA VAL A 298 -2.60 10.89 10.44
C VAL A 298 -2.59 9.38 10.54
N ASP A 299 -2.92 8.69 9.45
CA ASP A 299 -3.11 7.24 9.44
C ASP A 299 -1.80 6.47 9.25
N LEU A 300 -0.97 6.87 8.27
CA LEU A 300 0.30 6.22 7.90
C LEU A 300 1.54 6.93 8.47
N GLY A 301 1.44 8.20 8.83
CA GLY A 301 2.58 9.01 9.26
C GLY A 301 2.96 8.86 10.73
N ARG A 302 2.30 7.93 11.43
CA ARG A 302 2.65 7.44 12.77
C ARG A 302 3.41 6.13 12.62
#